data_AF-A0A182NI93-F1
#
_entry.id   AF-A0A182NI93-F1
#
_cell.length_a   1.000
_cell.length_b   1.000
_cell.length_c   1.000
_cell.angle_alpha   90.00
_cell.angle_beta   90.00
_cell.angle_gamma   90.00
#
_symmetry.space_group_name_H-M   'P 1'
#
loop_
_entity.id
_entity.type
_entity.pdbx_description
1 polymer ?
#
loop_
_entity_poly.entity_id
_entity_poly.type
_entity_poly.pdbx_seq_one_letter_code
_entity_poly.pdbx_strand_id
1 'polypeptide(L)' 'MAKSKNHTNHNQNQKAHKNGIKKPKRKRNESKRGMCQKFLRNLRFSKKGNVSHEESLKRAEERKAKYAGQPVPVNL' A
#
# COMPACT_ATOMS: atom_id res chain seq x y z
N MET A 1 -39.29 -42.45 16.46
CA MET A 1 -38.44 -41.28 16.12
C MET A 1 -37.44 -41.70 15.06
N ALA A 2 -37.61 -41.29 13.81
CA ALA A 2 -36.67 -41.66 12.74
C ALA A 2 -35.48 -40.69 12.72
N LYS A 3 -34.25 -41.20 12.69
CA LYS A 3 -33.04 -40.37 12.63
C LYS A 3 -32.89 -39.79 11.22
N SER A 4 -32.64 -38.50 11.12
CA SER A 4 -32.28 -37.81 9.87
C SER A 4 -30.75 -37.77 9.68
N LYS A 5 -30.28 -37.39 8.48
CA LYS A 5 -28.86 -37.21 8.19
C LYS A 5 -28.39 -35.85 8.73
N ASN A 6 -27.33 -35.86 9.55
CA ASN A 6 -26.86 -34.66 10.26
C ASN A 6 -26.00 -33.70 9.40
N HIS A 7 -25.33 -34.18 8.35
CA HIS A 7 -24.45 -33.35 7.52
C HIS A 7 -24.24 -33.92 6.11
N THR A 8 -24.05 -33.05 5.11
CA THR A 8 -23.63 -33.42 3.75
C THR A 8 -22.89 -32.27 3.04
N ASN A 9 -21.82 -32.62 2.32
CA ASN A 9 -21.05 -31.71 1.46
C ASN A 9 -21.32 -31.96 -0.04
N HIS A 10 -22.35 -32.74 -0.38
CA HIS A 10 -22.54 -33.30 -1.73
C HIS A 10 -22.61 -32.25 -2.86
N ASN A 11 -23.29 -31.13 -2.64
CA ASN A 11 -23.52 -30.10 -3.66
C ASN A 11 -22.73 -28.79 -3.39
N GLN A 12 -21.82 -28.75 -2.42
CA GLN A 12 -21.13 -27.49 -2.13
C GLN A 12 -20.11 -27.14 -3.23
N ASN A 13 -19.37 -28.12 -3.73
CA ASN A 13 -18.40 -27.93 -4.80
C ASN A 13 -19.08 -27.46 -6.09
N GLN A 14 -20.17 -28.12 -6.52
CA GLN A 14 -20.89 -27.72 -7.73
C GLN A 14 -21.43 -26.29 -7.63
N LYS A 15 -21.97 -25.87 -6.47
CA LYS A 15 -22.40 -24.49 -6.24
C LYS A 15 -21.23 -23.50 -6.26
N ALA A 16 -20.10 -23.84 -5.64
CA ALA A 16 -18.91 -22.97 -5.61
C ALA A 16 -18.32 -22.77 -7.02
N HIS A 17 -18.38 -23.79 -7.88
CA HIS A 17 -17.85 -23.73 -9.23
C HIS A 17 -18.84 -23.17 -10.27
N LYS A 18 -20.16 -23.11 -9.99
CA LYS A 18 -21.18 -22.57 -10.92
C LYS A 18 -20.83 -21.16 -11.43
N ASN A 19 -20.36 -20.28 -10.54
CA ASN A 19 -19.89 -18.93 -10.90
C ASN A 19 -18.35 -18.81 -10.85
N GLY A 20 -17.67 -19.88 -10.44
CA GLY A 20 -16.24 -19.97 -10.21
C GLY A 20 -15.76 -19.27 -8.94
N ILE A 21 -14.83 -19.91 -8.22
CA ILE A 21 -14.14 -19.33 -7.06
C ILE A 21 -13.11 -18.32 -7.57
N LYS A 22 -13.40 -17.02 -7.43
CA LYS A 22 -12.52 -15.94 -7.93
C LYS A 22 -11.42 -15.62 -6.91
N LYS A 23 -10.18 -15.52 -7.39
CA LYS A 23 -9.04 -15.03 -6.59
C LYS A 23 -9.17 -13.52 -6.35
N PRO A 24 -8.64 -12.99 -5.22
CA PRO A 24 -8.59 -11.55 -5.01
C PRO A 24 -7.73 -10.87 -6.08
N LYS A 25 -8.17 -9.70 -6.55
CA LYS A 25 -7.45 -8.93 -7.58
C LYS A 25 -6.28 -8.18 -6.95
N ARG A 26 -5.10 -8.24 -7.58
CA ARG A 26 -3.96 -7.39 -7.24
C ARG A 26 -4.21 -5.98 -7.76
N LYS A 27 -4.26 -4.98 -6.87
CA LYS A 27 -4.39 -3.57 -7.22
C LYS A 27 -3.01 -2.93 -7.32
N ARG A 28 -2.86 -1.87 -8.12
CA ARG A 28 -1.60 -1.08 -8.21
C ARG A 28 -1.17 -0.54 -6.84
N ASN A 29 -2.15 -0.16 -6.02
CA ASN A 29 -1.94 0.35 -4.67
C ASN A 29 -2.65 -0.55 -3.66
N GLU A 30 -1.92 -1.01 -2.65
CA GLU A 30 -2.44 -1.82 -1.56
C GLU A 30 -3.08 -0.95 -0.45
N SER A 31 -3.83 -1.61 0.43
CA SER A 31 -4.40 -0.96 1.62
C SER A 31 -3.29 -0.59 2.60
N LYS A 32 -3.43 0.56 3.26
CA LYS A 32 -2.52 0.99 4.34
C LYS A 32 -2.99 0.59 5.74
N ARG A 33 -4.05 -0.21 5.82
CA ARG A 33 -4.57 -0.72 7.10
C ARG A 33 -3.51 -1.64 7.73
N GLY A 34 -3.20 -1.40 9.00
CA GLY A 34 -2.17 -2.15 9.73
C GLY A 34 -0.75 -1.56 9.62
N MET A 35 -0.53 -0.50 8.83
CA MET A 35 0.75 0.22 8.84
C MET A 35 0.96 0.99 10.14
N CYS A 36 2.23 1.20 10.50
CA CYS A 36 2.60 1.98 11.69
C CYS A 36 1.95 3.37 11.69
N GLN A 37 1.29 3.72 12.80
CA GLN A 37 0.55 4.97 12.92
C GLN A 37 1.48 6.20 12.85
N LYS A 38 2.70 6.10 13.40
CA LYS A 38 3.72 7.17 13.33
C LYS A 38 4.09 7.47 11.87
N PHE A 39 4.30 6.42 11.08
CA PHE A 39 4.57 6.55 9.65
C PHE A 39 3.39 7.18 8.90
N LEU A 40 2.15 6.74 9.18
CA LEU A 40 0.96 7.29 8.52
C LEU A 40 0.73 8.77 8.85
N ARG A 41 1.01 9.20 10.09
CA ARG A 41 0.95 10.62 10.47
C ARG A 41 1.96 11.44 9.66
N ASN A 42 3.22 10.98 9.60
CA ASN A 42 4.25 11.67 8.81
C ASN A 42 3.89 11.72 7.32
N LEU A 43 3.50 10.58 6.74
CA LEU A 43 3.13 10.47 5.32
C LEU A 43 2.00 11.44 4.93
N ARG A 44 1.03 11.70 5.83
CA ARG A 44 -0.02 12.70 5.60
C ARG A 44 0.56 14.10 5.47
N PHE A 45 1.44 14.50 6.39
CA PHE A 45 2.09 15.81 6.34
C PHE A 45 3.04 15.94 5.15
N SER A 46 3.84 14.91 4.84
CA SER A 46 4.74 14.92 3.68
C SER A 46 3.97 15.14 2.38
N LYS A 47 2.86 14.41 2.19
CA LYS A 47 2.03 14.58 0.98
C LYS A 47 1.36 15.94 0.90
N LYS A 48 0.93 16.50 2.04
CA LYS A 48 0.34 17.84 2.11
C LYS A 48 1.38 18.93 1.79
N GLY A 49 2.63 18.74 2.20
CA GLY A 49 3.72 19.70 1.99
C GLY A 49 4.46 19.58 0.66
N ASN A 50 4.05 18.67 -0.23
CA ASN A 50 4.65 18.57 -1.56
C ASN A 50 4.27 19.80 -2.39
N VAL A 51 5.30 20.48 -2.90
CA VAL A 51 5.15 21.58 -3.87
C VAL A 51 5.05 21.05 -5.31
N SER A 52 4.79 21.94 -6.26
CA SER A 52 4.77 21.59 -7.68
C SER A 52 6.12 21.00 -8.12
N HIS A 53 6.10 20.20 -9.18
CA HIS A 53 7.31 19.53 -9.67
C HIS A 53 8.38 20.55 -10.06
N GLU A 54 8.00 21.60 -10.79
CA GLU A 54 8.89 22.65 -11.25
C GLU A 54 9.54 23.41 -10.08
N GLU A 55 8.75 23.74 -9.06
CA GLU A 55 9.26 24.42 -7.87
C GLU A 55 10.19 23.52 -7.06
N SER A 56 9.86 22.23 -6.95
CA SER A 56 10.71 21.23 -6.30
C SER A 56 12.07 21.11 -6.98
N LEU A 57 12.11 21.11 -8.31
CA LEU A 57 13.35 21.05 -9.09
C LEU A 57 14.21 22.29 -8.88
N LYS A 58 13.63 23.49 -8.98
CA LYS A 58 14.34 24.75 -8.71
C LYS A 58 14.97 24.76 -7.32
N ARG A 59 14.19 24.42 -6.28
CA ARG A 59 14.69 24.32 -4.90
C ARG A 59 15.76 23.23 -4.73
N ALA A 60 15.75 22.18 -5.54
CA ALA A 60 16.77 21.14 -5.50
C ALA A 60 18.09 21.63 -6.15
N GLU A 61 18.01 22.32 -7.28
CA GLU A 61 19.15 22.93 -7.97
C GLU A 61 19.82 24.00 -7.09
N GLU A 62 19.03 24.89 -6.49
CA GLU A 62 19.51 25.91 -5.55
C GLU A 62 20.26 25.28 -4.35
N ARG A 63 19.69 24.23 -3.76
CA ARG A 63 20.35 23.50 -2.67
C ARG A 63 21.64 22.83 -3.14
N LYS A 64 21.62 22.19 -4.32
CA LYS A 64 22.80 21.55 -4.89
C LYS A 64 23.93 22.56 -5.13
N ALA A 65 23.61 23.74 -5.65
CA ALA A 65 24.57 24.83 -5.84
C ALA A 65 25.10 25.36 -4.50
N LYS A 66 24.24 25.55 -3.49
CA LYS A 66 24.63 26.01 -2.15
C LYS A 66 25.61 25.06 -1.45
N TYR A 67 25.43 23.76 -1.62
CA TYR A 67 26.25 22.74 -0.98
C TYR A 67 27.38 22.21 -1.89
N ALA A 68 27.57 22.81 -3.08
CA ALA A 68 28.64 22.44 -3.98
C ALA A 68 30.00 22.73 -3.30
N GLY A 69 30.75 21.66 -2.99
CA GLY A 69 32.06 21.75 -2.34
C GLY A 69 32.08 21.34 -0.86
N GLN A 70 30.92 21.06 -0.24
CA GLN A 70 30.91 20.45 1.10
C GLN A 70 31.26 18.95 1.01
N PRO A 71 32.03 18.42 1.98
CA PRO A 71 32.32 17.00 2.02
C PRO A 71 31.03 16.21 2.20
N VAL A 72 30.97 15.06 1.54
CA VAL A 72 29.81 14.17 1.61
C VAL A 72 29.61 13.75 3.07
N PRO A 73 28.40 13.83 3.63
CA PRO A 73 28.17 13.36 4.99
C PRO A 73 28.54 11.87 5.08
N VAL A 74 29.33 11.54 6.09
CA VAL A 74 29.74 10.16 6.37
C VAL A 74 28.52 9.41 6.90
N ASN A 75 28.15 8.30 6.26
CA ASN A 75 27.17 7.40 6.83
C ASN A 75 27.81 6.73 8.04
N LEU A 76 27.25 6.99 9.23
CA LEU A 76 27.58 6.30 10.48
C LEU A 76 27.11 4.84 10.43
#